data_AF-A0A969KKR1-F1
#
_entry.id   AF-A0A969KKR1-F1
#
_cell.length_a   1.000
_cell.length_b   1.000
_cell.length_c   1.000
_cell.angle_alpha   90.00
_cell.angle_beta   90.00
_cell.angle_gamma   90.00
#
_symmetry.space_group_name_H-M   'P 1'
#
loop_
_entity.id
_entity.type
_entity.pdbx_description
1 polymer ?
#
loop_
_entity_poly.entity_id
_entity_poly.type
_entity_poly.pdbx_seq_one_letter_code
_entity_poly.pdbx_strand_id
1 'polypeptide(L)'
;MNEIYETENQNWQIGKVTQTPNFTIYRFGFGNKNGFEQSFELKKDDSIYHTKVYNDLENAGVRFTRVVRYYKHEEGYDIVEFIKPNTRKYWLKSIALRDVGNTYMDFKNNGY
;
A
#
# COMPACT_ATOMS: atom_id res chain seq x y z
N MET A 1 -3.30 7.15 -8.59
CA MET A 1 -4.22 7.47 -7.47
C MET A 1 -5.21 8.49 -7.99
N ASN A 2 -6.45 8.50 -7.49
CA ASN A 2 -7.53 9.21 -8.17
C ASN A 2 -7.39 10.73 -7.94
N GLU A 3 -7.03 11.46 -9.00
CA GLU A 3 -6.88 12.93 -9.01
C GLU A 3 -8.19 13.66 -8.69
N ILE A 4 -9.33 12.97 -8.76
CA ILE A 4 -10.65 13.53 -8.46
C ILE A 4 -10.83 13.99 -7.01
N TYR A 5 -10.01 13.48 -6.08
CA TYR A 5 -10.03 13.90 -4.67
C TYR A 5 -8.94 14.94 -4.36
N GLU A 6 -8.12 15.33 -5.35
CA GLU A 6 -7.11 16.36 -5.16
C GLU A 6 -7.78 17.73 -5.04
N THR A 7 -7.39 18.47 -4.00
CA THR A 7 -7.74 19.88 -3.83
C THR A 7 -6.49 20.75 -3.97
N GLU A 8 -6.66 22.08 -3.93
CA GLU A 8 -5.51 22.99 -3.94
C GLU A 8 -4.53 22.69 -2.80
N ASN A 9 -5.02 22.21 -1.66
CA ASN A 9 -4.23 22.01 -0.43
C ASN A 9 -3.93 20.54 -0.11
N GLN A 10 -4.72 19.58 -0.62
CA GLN A 10 -4.58 18.17 -0.28
C GLN A 10 -4.40 17.30 -1.53
N ASN A 11 -3.46 16.37 -1.49
CA ASN A 11 -3.27 15.40 -2.56
C ASN A 11 -2.67 14.07 -2.05
N TRP A 12 -2.68 13.09 -2.94
CA TRP A 12 -1.96 11.84 -2.74
C TRP A 12 -0.47 12.02 -3.02
N GLN A 13 0.37 11.61 -2.08
CA GLN A 13 1.82 11.75 -2.13
C GLN A 13 2.51 10.41 -1.88
N ILE A 14 3.60 10.18 -2.62
CA ILE A 14 4.47 9.02 -2.40
C ILE A 14 5.34 9.33 -1.19
N GLY A 15 5.25 8.48 -0.17
CA GLY A 15 6.10 8.58 1.00
C GLY A 15 7.27 7.61 0.93
N LYS A 16 7.59 7.06 2.10
CA LYS A 16 8.69 6.14 2.29
C LYS A 16 8.49 4.81 1.57
N VAL A 17 9.54 4.38 0.87
CA VAL A 17 9.69 3.03 0.34
C VAL A 17 10.63 2.26 1.23
N THR A 18 10.14 1.18 1.83
CA THR A 18 10.96 0.30 2.69
C THR A 18 11.15 -1.04 2.02
N GLN A 19 12.40 -1.47 1.86
CA GLN A 19 12.73 -2.78 1.35
C GLN A 19 13.37 -3.62 2.45
N THR A 20 12.88 -4.85 2.59
CA THR A 20 13.40 -5.87 3.49
C THR A 20 13.89 -7.07 2.67
N PRO A 21 14.46 -8.13 3.30
CA PRO A 21 14.84 -9.33 2.57
C PRO A 21 13.66 -9.95 1.81
N ASN A 22 12.49 -10.10 2.45
CA ASN A 22 11.35 -10.78 1.84
C ASN A 22 10.26 -9.85 1.28
N PHE A 23 10.26 -8.56 1.59
CA PHE A 23 9.18 -7.65 1.19
C PHE A 23 9.69 -6.30 0.65
N THR A 24 8.86 -5.67 -0.17
CA THR A 24 8.96 -4.27 -0.56
C THR A 24 7.66 -3.58 -0.17
N ILE A 25 7.76 -2.46 0.54
CA ILE A 25 6.64 -1.70 1.07
C ILE A 25 6.64 -0.32 0.41
N TYR A 26 5.53 0.03 -0.23
CA TYR A 26 5.28 1.37 -0.76
C TYR A 26 4.25 2.08 0.10
N ARG A 27 4.63 3.19 0.71
CA ARG A 27 3.73 4.03 1.50
C ARG A 27 3.24 5.20 0.67
N PHE A 28 1.93 5.42 0.67
CA PHE A 28 1.29 6.59 0.09
C PHE A 28 0.45 7.27 1.17
N GLY A 29 0.44 8.59 1.18
CA GLY A 29 -0.35 9.39 2.11
C GLY A 29 -1.23 10.39 1.36
N PHE A 30 -2.47 10.53 1.78
CA PHE A 30 -3.37 11.60 1.37
C PHE A 30 -3.45 12.63 2.48
N GLY A 31 -3.19 13.89 2.16
CA GLY A 31 -3.21 14.98 3.13
C GLY A 31 -2.55 16.22 2.57
N ASN A 32 -2.05 17.10 3.45
CA ASN A 32 -1.49 18.38 3.04
C ASN A 32 -0.32 18.22 2.06
N LYS A 33 -0.34 19.00 0.98
CA LYS A 33 0.73 19.01 -0.02
C LYS A 33 2.10 19.28 0.63
N ASN A 34 3.11 18.55 0.14
CA ASN A 34 4.52 18.63 0.51
C ASN A 34 4.85 18.22 1.96
N GLY A 35 3.89 17.73 2.75
CA GLY A 35 4.18 17.27 4.11
C GLY A 35 4.47 15.77 4.22
N PHE A 36 4.52 15.05 3.09
CA PHE A 36 4.79 13.61 3.07
C PHE A 36 6.14 13.34 2.39
N GLU A 37 7.20 13.14 3.19
CA GLU A 37 8.57 13.01 2.68
C GLU A 37 8.77 11.68 1.93
N GLN A 38 9.27 11.79 0.69
CA GLN A 38 9.70 10.64 -0.08
C GLN A 38 11.11 10.22 0.34
N SER A 39 11.24 8.99 0.83
CA SER A 39 12.53 8.42 1.22
C SER A 39 12.61 6.93 0.87
N PHE A 40 13.83 6.40 0.84
CA PHE A 40 14.07 4.96 0.64
C PHE A 40 14.88 4.40 1.82
N GLU A 41 14.47 3.25 2.34
CA GLU A 41 15.16 2.59 3.44
C GLU A 41 15.28 1.09 3.20
N LEU A 42 16.47 0.56 3.51
CA LEU A 42 16.72 -0.89 3.60
C LEU A 42 16.68 -1.32 5.06
N LYS A 43 15.76 -2.24 5.39
CA LYS A 43 15.71 -2.89 6.71
C LYS A 43 16.16 -4.34 6.61
N LYS A 44 16.88 -4.82 7.63
CA LYS A 44 17.34 -6.22 7.70
C LYS A 44 16.30 -7.16 8.29
N ASP A 45 15.38 -6.64 9.11
CA ASP A 45 14.31 -7.40 9.73
C ASP A 45 12.97 -7.13 9.04
N ASP A 46 12.18 -8.18 8.89
CA ASP A 46 10.83 -8.15 8.32
C ASP A 46 9.76 -8.84 9.17
N SER A 47 10.09 -9.18 10.42
CA SER A 47 9.18 -9.80 11.39
C SER A 47 7.83 -9.07 11.49
N ILE A 48 7.86 -7.74 11.60
CA ILE A 48 6.66 -6.89 11.71
C ILE A 48 5.76 -6.97 10.46
N TYR A 49 6.33 -7.19 9.27
CA TYR A 49 5.58 -7.27 8.02
C TYR A 49 5.05 -8.68 7.79
N HIS A 50 5.76 -9.70 8.30
CA HIS A 50 5.29 -11.08 8.28
C HIS A 50 3.93 -11.20 8.97
N THR A 51 3.78 -10.66 10.18
CA THR A 51 2.49 -10.68 10.90
C THR A 51 1.39 -9.95 10.13
N LYS A 52 1.70 -8.80 9.51
CA LYS A 52 0.72 -8.07 8.68
C LYS A 52 0.28 -8.86 7.45
N VAL A 53 1.21 -9.57 6.80
CA VAL A 53 0.94 -10.33 5.57
C VAL A 53 0.18 -11.62 5.84
N TYR A 54 0.51 -12.32 6.93
CA TYR A 54 -0.06 -13.62 7.28
C TYR A 54 -1.11 -13.55 8.39
N ASN A 55 -1.69 -12.37 8.66
CA ASN A 55 -2.83 -12.23 9.58
C ASN A 55 -4.09 -12.88 8.96
N ASP A 56 -4.24 -14.18 9.14
CA ASP A 56 -5.27 -15.00 8.49
C ASP A 56 -6.72 -14.61 8.87
N LEU A 57 -6.94 -13.87 9.95
CA LEU A 57 -8.28 -13.45 10.40
C LEU A 57 -8.80 -12.24 9.60
N GLU A 58 -7.96 -11.23 9.40
CA GLU A 58 -8.32 -9.99 8.66
C GLU A 58 -8.01 -10.11 7.16
N ASN A 59 -7.02 -10.94 6.81
CA ASN A 59 -6.49 -11.09 5.46
C ASN A 59 -6.86 -12.44 4.82
N ALA A 60 -7.95 -13.08 5.25
CA ALA A 60 -8.44 -14.35 4.68
C ALA A 60 -8.69 -14.27 3.17
N GLY A 61 -9.31 -13.17 2.69
CA GLY A 61 -9.48 -12.89 1.26
C GLY A 61 -8.16 -12.48 0.56
N VAL A 62 -7.19 -12.03 1.35
CA VAL A 62 -5.90 -11.51 0.90
C VAL A 62 -4.87 -12.60 0.64
N ARG A 63 -5.06 -13.83 1.16
CA ARG A 63 -4.29 -15.03 0.76
C ARG A 63 -4.24 -15.25 -0.76
N PHE A 64 -5.21 -14.73 -1.52
CA PHE A 64 -5.22 -14.76 -2.99
C PHE A 64 -4.59 -13.53 -3.67
N THR A 65 -4.51 -12.39 -2.98
CA THR A 65 -3.86 -11.16 -3.49
C THR A 65 -2.36 -11.13 -3.17
N ARG A 66 -1.57 -10.72 -4.15
CA ARG A 66 -0.09 -10.76 -4.09
C ARG A 66 0.52 -9.55 -3.36
N VAL A 67 -0.31 -8.57 -3.03
CA VAL A 67 0.06 -7.32 -2.38
C VAL A 67 -0.95 -7.09 -1.26
N VAL A 68 -0.44 -7.00 -0.03
CA VAL A 68 -1.24 -6.68 1.15
C VAL A 68 -1.40 -5.18 1.21
N ARG A 69 -2.61 -4.71 1.49
CA ARG A 69 -2.94 -3.30 1.67
C ARG A 69 -3.19 -3.06 3.14
N TYR A 70 -2.46 -2.14 3.73
CA TYR A 70 -2.65 -1.76 5.12
C TYR A 70 -3.03 -0.28 5.19
N TYR A 71 -4.24 -0.02 5.70
CA TYR A 71 -4.79 1.33 5.84
C TYR A 71 -4.58 1.81 7.26
N LYS A 72 -4.14 3.06 7.42
CA LYS A 72 -3.97 3.69 8.73
C LYS A 72 -4.10 5.20 8.61
N HIS A 73 -4.45 5.86 9.70
CA HIS A 73 -4.48 7.32 9.80
C HIS A 73 -3.40 7.76 10.80
N GLU A 74 -2.41 8.53 10.36
CA GLU A 74 -1.31 9.02 11.19
C GLU A 74 -0.97 10.47 10.80
N GLU A 75 -0.75 11.33 11.81
CA GLU A 75 -0.28 12.73 11.62
C GLU A 75 -1.13 13.58 10.66
N GLY A 76 -2.44 13.31 10.60
CA GLY A 76 -3.37 14.02 9.71
C GLY A 76 -3.35 13.55 8.26
N TYR A 77 -2.72 12.40 7.99
CA TYR A 77 -2.73 11.75 6.68
C TYR A 77 -3.50 10.43 6.72
N ASP A 78 -4.29 10.20 5.67
CA ASP A 78 -4.82 8.88 5.35
C ASP A 78 -3.77 8.10 4.55
N ILE A 79 -3.31 6.99 5.11
CA ILE A 79 -2.12 6.29 4.62
C ILE A 79 -2.52 4.90 4.15
N VAL A 80 -2.01 4.54 2.97
CA VAL A 80 -2.05 3.18 2.45
C VAL A 80 -0.62 2.67 2.25
N GLU A 81 -0.32 1.56 2.90
CA GLU A 81 0.91 0.79 2.71
C GLU A 81 0.61 -0.41 1.81
N PHE A 82 1.29 -0.50 0.67
CA PHE A 82 1.27 -1.69 -0.18
C PHE A 82 2.49 -2.55 0.13
N ILE A 83 2.26 -3.74 0.69
CA ILE A 83 3.31 -4.68 1.09
C ILE A 83 3.34 -5.82 0.06
N LYS A 84 4.44 -5.95 -0.67
CA LYS A 84 4.64 -6.95 -1.73
C LYS A 84 5.78 -7.91 -1.36
N PRO A 85 5.61 -9.24 -1.48
CA PRO A 85 6.72 -10.18 -1.36
C PRO A 85 7.74 -10.05 -2.51
N ASN A 86 9.03 -10.05 -2.18
CA ASN A 86 10.15 -9.96 -3.13
C ASN A 86 10.32 -11.24 -3.96
N THR A 87 9.93 -12.39 -3.40
CA THR A 87 10.13 -13.73 -3.98
C THR A 87 9.30 -13.99 -5.25
N ARG A 88 8.28 -13.15 -5.56
CA ARG A 88 7.49 -13.32 -6.79
C ARG A 88 8.09 -12.55 -7.96
N LYS A 89 8.87 -13.27 -8.79
CA LYS A 89 9.52 -12.79 -10.03
C LYS A 89 8.57 -12.28 -11.12
N TYR A 90 7.25 -12.51 -11.05
CA TYR A 90 6.34 -12.15 -12.14
C TYR A 90 5.08 -11.44 -11.63
N TRP A 91 5.12 -10.11 -11.67
CA TRP A 91 3.91 -9.29 -11.77
C TRP A 91 3.58 -9.12 -13.25
N LEU A 92 3.00 -10.17 -13.86
CA LEU A 92 2.53 -10.05 -15.25
C LEU A 92 1.52 -8.90 -15.33
N LYS A 93 1.54 -8.13 -16.43
CA LYS A 93 0.65 -6.97 -16.63
C LYS A 93 -0.82 -7.31 -16.38
N SER A 94 -1.27 -8.50 -16.77
CA SER A 94 -2.63 -8.99 -16.54
C SER A 94 -3.01 -9.08 -15.06
N ILE A 95 -2.03 -9.40 -14.22
CA ILE A 95 -2.20 -9.55 -12.77
C ILE A 95 -2.20 -8.18 -12.11
N ALA A 96 -1.39 -7.24 -12.61
CA ALA A 96 -1.43 -5.84 -12.18
C ALA A 96 -2.80 -5.20 -12.47
N LEU A 97 -3.33 -5.40 -13.68
CA LEU A 97 -4.65 -4.90 -14.06
C LEU A 97 -5.76 -5.46 -13.17
N ARG A 98 -5.73 -6.76 -12.87
CA ARG A 98 -6.71 -7.38 -11.97
C ARG A 98 -6.61 -6.84 -10.54
N ASP A 99 -5.40 -6.72 -10.00
CA ASP A 99 -5.19 -6.25 -8.64
C ASP A 99 -5.58 -4.76 -8.49
N VAL A 100 -5.37 -3.94 -9.53
CA VAL A 100 -5.89 -2.55 -9.62
C VAL A 100 -7.41 -2.53 -9.67
N GLY A 101 -8.03 -3.38 -10.48
CA GLY A 101 -9.49 -3.50 -10.56
C GLY A 101 -10.12 -3.88 -9.21
N ASN A 102 -9.55 -4.88 -8.53
CA ASN A 102 -9.98 -5.25 -7.18
C ASN A 102 -9.79 -4.10 -6.18
N THR A 103 -8.69 -3.35 -6.29
CA THR A 103 -8.44 -2.19 -5.42
C THR A 103 -9.48 -1.10 -5.62
N TYR A 104 -9.85 -0.81 -6.87
CA TYR A 104 -10.91 0.15 -7.18
C TYR A 104 -12.27 -0.29 -6.65
N MET A 105 -12.61 -1.57 -6.82
CA MET A 105 -13.88 -2.13 -6.32
C MET A 105 -13.95 -2.12 -4.79
N ASP A 106 -12.86 -2.47 -4.10
CA ASP A 106 -12.81 -2.41 -2.64
C ASP A 106 -12.97 -0.97 -2.14
N PHE A 107 -12.32 0.00 -2.77
CA PHE A 107 -12.46 1.41 -2.41
C PHE A 107 -13.92 1.87 -2.52
N LYS A 108 -14.55 1.59 -3.66
CA LYS A 108 -15.97 1.92 -3.91
C LYS A 108 -16.93 1.21 -2.95
N ASN A 109 -16.69 -0.07 -2.66
CA ASN A 109 -17.53 -0.85 -1.75
C ASN A 109 -17.46 -0.35 -0.30
N ASN A 110 -16.32 0.24 0.10
CA ASN A 110 -16.17 0.84 1.42
C ASN A 110 -16.70 2.29 1.50
N GLY A 111 -17.37 2.78 0.46
CA GLY A 111 -18.05 4.08 0.47
C GLY A 111 -17.13 5.29 0.24
N TYR A 112 -15.93 5.05 -0.29
CA TYR A 112 -14.98 6.09 -0.66
C TYR A 112 -15.04 6.42 -2.16
#